data_AF-A0A7R9YWD2-F1
#
_entry.id   AF-A0A7R9YWD2-F1
#
_cell.length_a   1.000
_cell.length_b   1.000
_cell.length_c   1.000
_cell.angle_alpha   90.00
_cell.angle_beta   90.00
_cell.angle_gamma   90.00
#
_symmetry.space_group_name_H-M   'P 1'
#
loop_
_entity.id
_entity.type
_entity.pdbx_description
1 polymer ?
#
loop_
_entity_poly.entity_id
_entity_poly.type
_entity_poly.pdbx_seq_one_letter_code
_entity_poly.pdbx_strand_id
1 'polypeptide(L)'
;QSDFVGDDITRISGIINGCTNFMLTAMDRDGYSYDEALSQASDLGYAEADPTLDVGGFDARSKLRILMRLAYGVEVNEEEIPCRGITELTKVDFEYAKMLGGTIKLLGVTERTGTEGDHKVTAFVSPCYVTGDDSLSNV
;
A
#
# COMPACT_ATOMS: atom_id res chain seq x y z
N GLN A 1 5.31 17.26 -12.69
CA GLN A 1 6.02 16.09 -13.25
C GLN A 1 6.02 16.27 -14.76
N SER A 2 7.18 16.43 -15.40
CA SER A 2 7.30 16.78 -16.83
C SER A 2 7.38 15.57 -17.76
N ASP A 3 7.75 14.42 -17.23
CA ASP A 3 8.26 13.31 -18.07
C ASP A 3 7.14 12.44 -18.67
N PHE A 4 5.94 12.48 -18.07
CA PHE A 4 4.76 11.72 -18.52
C PHE A 4 3.66 12.60 -19.11
N VAL A 5 3.95 13.86 -19.45
CA VAL A 5 2.92 14.82 -19.93
C VAL A 5 2.29 14.38 -21.26
N GLY A 6 3.01 13.61 -22.08
CA GLY A 6 2.50 13.07 -23.33
C GLY A 6 1.94 11.65 -23.25
N ASP A 7 1.99 11.02 -22.07
CA ASP A 7 1.56 9.63 -21.87
C ASP A 7 0.20 9.57 -21.17
N ASP A 8 -0.55 8.53 -21.50
CA ASP A 8 -1.75 8.17 -20.77
C ASP A 8 -1.43 7.21 -19.64
N ILE A 9 -1.34 7.74 -18.42
CA ILE A 9 -1.23 6.89 -17.23
C ILE A 9 -2.54 6.09 -17.11
N THR A 10 -2.44 4.78 -17.06
CA THR A 10 -3.60 3.87 -16.91
C THR A 10 -3.64 3.24 -15.52
N ARG A 11 -2.49 3.08 -14.87
CA ARG A 11 -2.41 2.46 -13.55
C ARG A 11 -1.21 2.97 -12.76
N ILE A 12 -1.41 3.16 -11.47
CA ILE A 12 -0.37 3.37 -10.47
C ILE A 12 -0.57 2.34 -9.38
N SER A 13 0.50 1.64 -9.00
CA SER A 13 0.50 0.70 -7.89
C SER A 13 1.85 0.77 -7.19
N GLY A 14 1.85 0.81 -5.86
CA GLY A 14 3.10 0.77 -5.12
C GLY A 14 2.93 0.82 -3.60
N ILE A 15 4.06 0.59 -2.94
CA ILE A 15 4.23 0.75 -1.50
C ILE A 15 4.56 2.22 -1.25
N ILE A 16 3.67 2.92 -0.56
CA ILE A 16 3.76 4.38 -0.37
C ILE A 16 3.81 4.81 1.11
N ASN A 17 3.93 3.85 2.03
CA ASN A 17 4.13 4.08 3.46
C ASN A 17 5.30 3.22 4.01
N GLY A 18 6.31 3.88 4.55
CA GLY A 18 7.56 3.22 4.99
C GLY A 18 7.42 2.45 6.30
N CYS A 19 6.69 3.00 7.28
CA CYS A 19 6.47 2.35 8.58
C CYS A 19 5.76 1.00 8.42
N THR A 20 4.67 0.96 7.65
CA THR A 20 3.96 -0.29 7.38
C THR A 20 4.80 -1.27 6.56
N ASN A 21 5.58 -0.82 5.57
CA ASN A 21 6.46 -1.73 4.83
C ASN A 21 7.52 -2.37 5.74
N PHE A 22 8.09 -1.59 6.66
CA PHE A 22 9.02 -2.11 7.65
C PHE A 22 8.36 -3.20 8.51
N MET A 23 7.18 -2.91 9.07
CA MET A 23 6.44 -3.86 9.89
C MET A 23 6.11 -5.15 9.15
N LEU A 24 5.55 -5.05 7.93
CA LEU A 24 5.21 -6.23 7.12
C LEU A 24 6.45 -7.06 6.77
N THR A 25 7.59 -6.41 6.52
CA THR A 25 8.87 -7.09 6.26
C THR A 25 9.38 -7.83 7.50
N ALA A 26 9.24 -7.24 8.70
CA ALA A 26 9.59 -7.90 9.94
C ALA A 26 8.66 -9.11 10.23
N MET A 27 7.36 -8.98 9.97
CA MET A 27 6.41 -10.08 10.10
C MET A 27 6.73 -11.24 9.14
N ASP A 28 7.10 -10.95 7.88
CA ASP A 28 7.42 -11.96 6.87
C ASP A 28 8.78 -12.62 7.12
N ARG A 29 9.84 -11.83 7.28
CA ARG A 29 11.22 -12.33 7.37
C ARG A 29 11.55 -12.90 8.74
N ASP A 30 11.16 -12.18 9.79
CA ASP A 30 11.57 -12.47 11.17
C ASP A 30 10.48 -13.24 11.94
N GLY A 31 9.30 -13.46 11.32
CA GLY A 31 8.20 -14.22 11.88
C GLY A 31 7.51 -13.53 13.05
N TYR A 32 7.60 -12.20 13.11
CA TYR A 32 7.03 -11.39 14.18
C TYR A 32 5.51 -11.29 14.09
N SER A 33 4.86 -11.16 15.25
CA SER A 33 3.45 -10.81 15.32
C SER A 33 3.30 -9.35 14.94
N TYR A 34 2.06 -8.91 14.72
CA TYR A 34 1.77 -7.50 14.51
C TYR A 34 2.32 -6.65 15.68
N ASP A 35 2.09 -7.06 16.92
CA ASP A 35 2.54 -6.32 18.11
C ASP A 35 4.06 -6.33 18.26
N GLU A 36 4.73 -7.45 17.95
CA GLU A 36 6.19 -7.56 17.97
C GLU A 36 6.82 -6.64 16.90
N ALA A 37 6.26 -6.65 15.68
CA ALA A 37 6.70 -5.80 14.59
C ALA A 37 6.46 -4.31 14.88
N LEU A 38 5.32 -3.97 15.51
CA LEU A 38 5.03 -2.60 15.92
C LEU A 38 5.99 -2.13 17.01
N SER A 39 6.25 -2.96 18.02
CA SER A 39 7.21 -2.65 19.08
C SER A 39 8.59 -2.38 18.50
N GLN A 40 9.06 -3.25 17.58
CA GLN A 40 10.34 -3.07 16.92
C GLN A 40 10.38 -1.80 16.06
N ALA A 41 9.30 -1.50 15.32
CA ALA A 41 9.20 -0.28 14.52
C ALA A 41 9.29 0.97 15.40
N SER A 42 8.62 0.97 16.56
CA SER A 42 8.69 2.06 17.54
C SER A 42 10.09 2.21 18.15
N ASP A 43 10.72 1.11 18.56
CA ASP A 43 12.05 1.12 19.18
C ASP A 43 13.14 1.67 18.25
N LEU A 44 12.98 1.42 16.94
CA LEU A 44 13.88 1.89 15.90
C LEU A 44 13.50 3.28 15.35
N GLY A 45 12.40 3.87 15.83
CA GLY A 45 11.93 5.19 15.40
C GLY A 45 11.27 5.22 14.01
N TYR A 46 10.84 4.06 13.48
CA TYR A 46 10.03 3.98 12.27
C TYR A 46 8.56 4.32 12.52
N ALA A 47 8.03 3.92 13.69
CA ALA A 47 6.66 4.21 14.10
C ALA A 47 6.66 5.35 15.13
N GLU A 48 5.74 6.30 14.96
CA GLU A 48 5.50 7.35 15.95
C GLU A 48 4.74 6.81 17.18
N ALA A 49 4.67 7.61 18.25
CA ALA A 49 3.97 7.23 19.48
C ALA A 49 2.47 6.92 19.25
N ASP A 50 1.85 7.60 18.28
CA ASP A 50 0.53 7.24 17.75
C ASP A 50 0.67 6.81 16.27
N PRO A 51 0.78 5.50 16.00
CA PRO A 51 1.02 4.98 14.66
C PRO A 51 -0.26 4.85 13.82
N THR A 52 -1.41 5.38 14.29
CA THR A 52 -2.73 5.17 13.69
C THR A 52 -2.79 5.52 12.20
N LEU A 53 -2.12 6.61 11.80
CA LEU A 53 -2.10 7.05 10.40
C LEU A 53 -1.36 6.08 9.48
N ASP A 54 -0.29 5.48 9.97
CA ASP A 54 0.51 4.49 9.25
C ASP A 54 -0.22 3.15 9.20
N VAL A 55 -0.48 2.54 10.37
CA VAL A 55 -1.00 1.16 10.45
C VAL A 55 -2.43 1.05 9.95
N GLY A 56 -3.20 2.14 9.99
CA GLY A 56 -4.54 2.24 9.41
C GLY A 56 -4.55 2.48 7.89
N GLY A 57 -3.39 2.77 7.29
CA GLY A 57 -3.24 3.04 5.85
C GLY A 57 -3.67 4.45 5.42
N PHE A 58 -3.99 5.34 6.36
CA PHE A 58 -4.50 6.67 6.06
C PHE A 58 -3.45 7.57 5.38
N ASP A 59 -2.19 7.50 5.81
CA ASP A 59 -1.08 8.20 5.14
C ASP A 59 -0.93 7.72 3.68
N ALA A 60 -0.98 6.40 3.45
CA ALA A 60 -0.96 5.84 2.10
C ALA A 60 -2.18 6.30 1.28
N ARG A 61 -3.36 6.41 1.88
CA ARG A 61 -4.57 6.90 1.20
C ARG A 61 -4.46 8.35 0.76
N SER A 62 -3.98 9.24 1.63
CA SER A 62 -3.76 10.65 1.29
C SER A 62 -2.72 10.80 0.18
N LYS A 63 -1.63 10.00 0.21
CA LYS A 63 -0.63 9.95 -0.87
C LYS A 63 -1.23 9.44 -2.18
N LEU A 64 -2.06 8.41 -2.14
CA LEU A 64 -2.74 7.88 -3.32
C LEU A 64 -3.67 8.92 -3.95
N ARG A 65 -4.42 9.68 -3.15
CA ARG A 65 -5.25 10.79 -3.63
C ARG A 65 -4.44 11.84 -4.40
N ILE A 66 -3.26 12.21 -3.89
CA ILE A 66 -2.35 13.14 -4.58
C ILE A 66 -1.91 12.54 -5.92
N LEU A 67 -1.52 11.26 -5.94
CA LEU A 67 -1.11 10.56 -7.16
C LEU A 67 -2.25 10.51 -8.20
N MET A 68 -3.49 10.25 -7.78
CA MET A 68 -4.67 10.26 -8.66
C MET A 68 -4.89 11.63 -9.31
N ARG A 69 -4.74 12.71 -8.53
CA ARG A 69 -4.84 14.09 -9.05
C ARG A 69 -3.75 14.39 -10.06
N LEU A 70 -2.52 13.94 -9.80
CA LEU A 70 -1.39 14.14 -10.70
C LEU A 70 -1.51 13.31 -11.99
N ALA A 71 -2.05 12.09 -11.89
CA ALA A 71 -2.10 11.14 -13.00
C ALA A 71 -3.32 11.33 -13.91
N TYR A 72 -4.48 11.64 -13.34
CA TYR A 72 -5.75 11.66 -14.06
C TYR A 72 -6.46 13.02 -14.03
N GLY A 73 -5.92 13.99 -13.28
CA GLY A 73 -6.57 15.29 -13.09
C GLY A 73 -7.87 15.24 -12.30
N VAL A 74 -8.16 14.12 -11.61
CA VAL A 74 -9.40 13.94 -10.84
C VAL A 74 -9.22 14.40 -9.39
N GLU A 75 -10.28 14.95 -8.81
CA GLU A 75 -10.34 15.27 -7.39
C GLU A 75 -11.39 14.38 -6.73
N VAL A 76 -10.96 13.62 -5.72
CA VAL A 76 -11.76 12.61 -5.03
C VAL A 76 -11.62 12.87 -3.52
N ASN A 77 -12.69 12.70 -2.76
CA ASN A 77 -12.63 12.78 -1.29
C ASN A 77 -11.90 11.55 -0.73
N GLU A 78 -11.16 11.71 0.36
CA GLU A 78 -10.38 10.59 0.90
C GLU A 78 -11.27 9.42 1.35
N GLU A 79 -12.47 9.72 1.83
CA GLU A 79 -13.46 8.75 2.29
C GLU A 79 -14.00 7.88 1.14
N GLU A 80 -13.88 8.35 -0.10
CA GLU A 80 -14.28 7.59 -1.29
C GLU A 80 -13.22 6.57 -1.72
N ILE A 81 -12.00 6.63 -1.15
CA ILE A 81 -10.93 5.66 -1.40
C ILE A 81 -11.00 4.60 -0.29
N PRO A 82 -11.43 3.35 -0.60
CA PRO A 82 -11.44 2.26 0.36
C PRO A 82 -10.04 2.04 0.94
N CYS A 83 -9.98 1.91 2.26
CA CYS A 83 -8.73 1.80 3.00
C CYS A 83 -8.84 0.75 4.09
N ARG A 84 -7.96 -0.25 4.01
CA ARG A 84 -7.73 -1.23 5.06
C ARG A 84 -6.27 -1.17 5.46
N GLY A 85 -6.02 -1.06 6.76
CA GLY A 85 -4.69 -1.08 7.33
C GLY A 85 -4.11 -2.49 7.48
N ILE A 86 -3.02 -2.59 8.24
CA ILE A 86 -2.30 -3.85 8.50
C ILE A 86 -2.62 -4.49 9.87
N THR A 87 -3.48 -3.84 10.65
CA THR A 87 -3.77 -4.18 12.07
C THR A 87 -4.39 -5.57 12.27
N GLU A 88 -5.00 -6.14 11.24
CA GLU A 88 -5.68 -7.45 11.31
C GLU A 88 -4.80 -8.59 10.76
N LEU A 89 -3.59 -8.30 10.30
CA LEU A 89 -2.68 -9.31 9.77
C LEU A 89 -2.04 -10.12 10.89
N THR A 90 -1.89 -11.41 10.63
CA THR A 90 -1.34 -12.38 11.56
C THR A 90 -0.15 -13.11 10.94
N LYS A 91 0.63 -13.81 11.78
CA LYS A 91 1.73 -14.67 11.31
C LYS A 91 1.25 -15.70 10.27
N VAL A 92 0.06 -16.24 10.48
CA VAL A 92 -0.55 -17.28 9.64
C VAL A 92 -0.77 -16.76 8.20
N ASP A 93 -1.13 -15.48 8.03
CA ASP A 93 -1.30 -14.88 6.71
C ASP A 93 0.01 -14.90 5.91
N PHE A 94 1.14 -14.59 6.57
CA PHE A 94 2.47 -14.63 5.96
C PHE A 94 2.97 -16.04 5.70
N GLU A 95 2.68 -16.99 6.60
CA GLU A 95 2.98 -18.41 6.37
C GLU A 95 2.30 -18.92 5.10
N TYR A 96 1.02 -18.61 4.91
CA TYR A 96 0.29 -18.98 3.69
C TYR A 96 0.80 -18.23 2.46
N ALA A 97 1.07 -16.92 2.55
CA ALA A 97 1.64 -16.17 1.45
C ALA A 97 2.96 -16.78 0.96
N LYS A 98 3.84 -17.17 1.89
CA LYS A 98 5.11 -17.84 1.61
C LYS A 98 4.91 -19.21 0.98
N MET A 99 3.94 -20.00 1.44
CA MET A 99 3.58 -21.28 0.80
C MET A 99 3.11 -21.11 -0.64
N LEU A 100 2.46 -19.98 -0.96
CA LEU A 100 2.05 -19.62 -2.32
C LEU A 100 3.18 -19.00 -3.14
N GLY A 101 4.38 -18.80 -2.57
CA GLY A 101 5.53 -18.22 -3.26
C GLY A 101 5.51 -16.69 -3.35
N GLY A 102 4.90 -16.01 -2.38
CA GLY A 102 4.84 -14.55 -2.32
C GLY A 102 4.86 -14.01 -0.89
N THR A 103 4.52 -12.74 -0.75
CA THR A 103 4.47 -12.00 0.52
C THR A 103 3.23 -11.10 0.58
N ILE A 104 3.06 -10.34 1.65
CA ILE A 104 1.97 -9.37 1.82
C ILE A 104 2.57 -7.96 1.92
N LYS A 105 2.05 -7.04 1.11
CA LYS A 105 2.45 -5.62 1.11
C LYS A 105 1.23 -4.72 1.23
N LEU A 106 1.36 -3.57 1.90
CA LEU A 106 0.32 -2.54 1.90
C LEU A 106 0.45 -1.72 0.61
N LEU A 107 -0.46 -1.93 -0.33
CA LEU A 107 -0.42 -1.27 -1.64
C LEU A 107 -1.45 -0.16 -1.72
N GLY A 108 -1.03 0.99 -2.25
CA GLY A 108 -1.92 1.97 -2.86
C GLY A 108 -2.04 1.68 -4.34
N VAL A 109 -3.25 1.47 -4.83
CA VAL A 109 -3.52 1.13 -6.23
C VAL A 109 -4.57 2.08 -6.78
N THR A 110 -4.34 2.62 -7.97
CA THR A 110 -5.37 3.30 -8.74
C THR A 110 -5.27 2.96 -10.21
N GLU A 111 -6.43 2.78 -10.86
CA GLU A 111 -6.53 2.36 -12.24
C GLU A 111 -7.64 3.13 -12.95
N ARG A 112 -7.31 3.63 -14.15
CA ARG A 112 -8.24 4.30 -15.08
C ARG A 112 -8.61 3.32 -16.18
N THR A 113 -9.90 3.03 -16.29
CA THR A 113 -10.49 2.15 -17.31
C THR A 113 -11.51 2.90 -18.16
N GLY A 114 -11.87 2.34 -19.32
CA GLY A 114 -12.84 2.93 -20.24
C GLY A 114 -12.21 3.60 -21.47
N THR A 115 -13.06 4.04 -22.39
CA THR A 115 -12.67 4.72 -23.64
C THR A 115 -12.89 6.23 -23.54
N GLU A 116 -12.35 7.00 -24.49
CA GLU A 116 -12.54 8.46 -24.54
C GLU A 116 -14.00 8.85 -24.32
N GLY A 117 -14.25 9.62 -23.25
CA GLY A 117 -15.58 10.12 -22.87
C GLY A 117 -16.30 9.37 -21.75
N ASP A 118 -15.84 8.18 -21.35
CA ASP A 118 -16.42 7.39 -20.24
C ASP A 118 -15.29 6.74 -19.40
N HIS A 119 -14.48 7.56 -18.76
CA HIS A 119 -13.40 7.09 -17.91
C HIS A 119 -13.90 6.79 -16.50
N LYS A 120 -13.62 5.57 -16.04
CA LYS A 120 -13.84 5.18 -14.65
C LYS A 120 -12.49 5.03 -13.94
N VAL A 121 -12.30 5.81 -12.89
CA VAL A 121 -11.15 5.67 -11.99
C VAL A 121 -11.56 4.84 -10.78
N THR A 122 -10.75 3.85 -10.47
CA THR A 122 -10.85 3.07 -9.22
C THR A 122 -9.58 3.27 -8.41
N ALA A 123 -9.70 3.22 -7.09
CA ALA A 123 -8.56 3.33 -6.20
C ALA A 123 -8.84 2.56 -4.90
N PHE A 124 -7.79 2.07 -4.24
CA PHE A 124 -7.86 1.51 -2.90
C PHE A 124 -6.48 1.49 -2.22
N VAL A 125 -6.48 1.37 -0.89
CA VAL A 125 -5.33 1.01 -0.07
C VAL A 125 -5.67 -0.24 0.74
N SER A 126 -4.89 -1.30 0.60
CA SER A 126 -5.13 -2.55 1.36
C SER A 126 -3.87 -3.43 1.40
N PRO A 127 -3.70 -4.27 2.43
CA PRO A 127 -2.84 -5.43 2.34
C PRO A 127 -3.20 -6.27 1.10
N CYS A 128 -2.20 -6.58 0.30
CA CYS A 128 -2.31 -7.36 -0.92
C CYS A 128 -1.26 -8.47 -0.92
N TYR A 129 -1.64 -9.65 -1.39
CA TYR A 129 -0.67 -10.68 -1.74
C TYR A 129 0.12 -10.23 -2.98
N VAL A 130 1.43 -10.35 -2.90
CA VAL A 130 2.38 -10.00 -3.97
C VAL A 130 3.22 -11.23 -4.25
N THR A 131 3.24 -11.69 -5.49
CA THR A 131 4.02 -12.86 -5.90
C THR A 131 5.52 -12.55 -5.84
N GLY A 132 6.36 -13.57 -5.60
CA GLY A 132 7.81 -13.37 -5.45
C GLY A 132 8.54 -12.90 -6.72
N ASP A 133 7.91 -13.00 -7.89
CA ASP A 133 8.41 -12.48 -9.16
C ASP A 133 8.01 -11.01 -9.42
N ASP A 134 7.06 -10.46 -8.67
CA ASP A 134 6.71 -9.05 -8.73
C ASP A 134 7.84 -8.22 -8.08
N SER A 135 8.24 -7.14 -8.75
CA SER A 135 9.22 -6.18 -8.24
C SER A 135 8.90 -5.65 -6.84
N LEU A 136 7.62 -5.49 -6.49
CA LEU A 136 7.17 -4.98 -5.20
C LEU A 136 7.37 -5.96 -4.04
N SER A 137 7.61 -7.25 -4.33
CA SER A 137 7.87 -8.25 -3.29
C SER A 137 9.20 -8.00 -2.55
N ASN A 138 10.16 -7.37 -3.23
CA ASN A 138 11.54 -7.19 -2.76
C ASN A 138 11.84 -5.76 -2.26
N VAL A 139 10.82 -4.93 -2.10
CA VAL A 139 10.93 -3.53 -1.65
C VAL A 139 10.80 -3.41 -0.13
#